data_AF-A0A0F9P3Y7-F1
#
_entry.id   AF-A0A0F9P3Y7-F1
#
_cell.length_a   1.000
_cell.length_b   1.000
_cell.length_c   1.000
_cell.angle_alpha   90.00
_cell.angle_beta   90.00
_cell.angle_gamma   90.00
#
_symmetry.space_group_name_H-M   'P 1'
#
loop_
_entity.id
_entity.type
_entity.pdbx_description
1 polymer ?
#
loop_
_entity_poly.entity_id
_entity_poly.type
_entity_poly.pdbx_seq_one_letter_code
_entity_poly.pdbx_strand_id
1 'polypeptide(L)'
;PLEATAIMLVEISARFVAEHMPADTQVMPIVAKRFNEQMDYRWQRIIDFLKLHYMLTKRPEPYWQAHVQPDTIPQTLQEDLLLWGSRGPLIQDFHGALELFPAASYQYVLYGMGFKPDFTKQAYLYSQHVQAKQIIERNSQLTQQMLQTLPPHRAFIEQWLAANPV
;
A
#
# COMPACT_ATOMS: atom_id res chain seq x y z
N PRO A 1 -13.92 -6.85 -3.84
CA PRO A 1 -12.63 -6.40 -4.44
C PRO A 1 -11.77 -5.68 -3.41
N LEU A 2 -11.08 -6.45 -2.55
CA LEU A 2 -10.23 -5.91 -1.48
C LEU A 2 -9.19 -4.94 -2.10
N GLU A 3 -9.07 -3.74 -1.53
CA GLU A 3 -8.15 -2.67 -1.98
C GLU A 3 -8.37 -2.11 -3.40
N ALA A 4 -9.54 -2.36 -4.02
CA ALA A 4 -9.99 -1.73 -5.28
C ALA A 4 -8.95 -1.72 -6.44
N THR A 5 -8.10 -2.75 -6.55
CA THR A 5 -6.92 -2.77 -7.43
C THR A 5 -7.22 -2.88 -8.93
N ALA A 6 -8.41 -3.35 -9.31
CA ALA A 6 -8.71 -3.72 -10.69
C ALA A 6 -8.62 -2.52 -11.66
N ILE A 7 -9.25 -1.39 -11.33
CA ILE A 7 -9.24 -0.19 -12.19
C ILE A 7 -7.84 0.38 -12.29
N MET A 8 -7.11 0.44 -11.17
CA MET A 8 -5.73 0.92 -11.14
C MET A 8 -4.80 0.11 -12.06
N LEU A 9 -4.94 -1.23 -12.07
CA LEU A 9 -4.16 -2.08 -12.99
C LEU A 9 -4.48 -1.79 -14.46
N VAL A 10 -5.76 -1.56 -14.79
CA VAL A 10 -6.18 -1.18 -16.14
C VAL A 10 -5.55 0.16 -16.53
N GLU A 11 -5.61 1.16 -15.66
CA GLU A 11 -5.04 2.50 -15.92
C GLU A 11 -3.51 2.46 -16.11
N ILE A 12 -2.79 1.72 -15.27
CA ILE A 12 -1.34 1.59 -15.37
C ILE A 12 -0.95 0.83 -16.63
N SER A 13 -1.69 -0.23 -16.98
CA SER A 13 -1.44 -0.99 -18.19
C SER A 13 -1.66 -0.15 -19.44
N ALA A 14 -2.80 0.56 -19.50
CA ALA A 14 -3.13 1.44 -20.62
C ALA A 14 -2.11 2.56 -20.78
N ARG A 15 -1.67 3.17 -19.67
CA ARG A 15 -0.64 4.21 -19.67
C ARG A 15 0.70 3.68 -20.16
N PHE A 16 1.14 2.52 -19.68
CA PHE A 16 2.38 1.90 -20.15
C PHE A 16 2.35 1.71 -21.66
N VAL A 17 1.26 1.14 -22.20
CA VAL A 17 1.10 0.89 -23.64
C VAL A 17 1.12 2.21 -24.42
N ALA A 18 0.43 3.25 -23.95
CA ALA A 18 0.41 4.55 -24.61
C ALA A 18 1.79 5.23 -24.64
N GLU A 19 2.54 5.16 -23.55
CA GLU A 19 3.87 5.79 -23.42
C GLU A 19 5.00 4.99 -24.09
N HIS A 20 4.82 3.68 -24.22
CA HIS A 20 5.85 2.76 -24.72
C HIS A 20 5.43 2.07 -26.02
N MET A 21 4.55 2.68 -26.81
CA MET A 21 4.08 2.09 -28.06
C MET A 21 5.28 1.72 -28.95
N PRO A 22 5.44 0.44 -29.35
CA PRO A 22 6.59 0.02 -30.15
C PRO A 22 6.65 0.76 -31.49
N ALA A 23 7.84 1.25 -31.86
CA ALA A 23 8.04 1.89 -33.16
C ALA A 23 7.83 0.92 -34.33
N ASP A 24 8.18 -0.35 -34.14
CA ASP A 24 8.02 -1.44 -35.10
C ASP A 24 8.03 -2.81 -34.40
N THR A 25 7.92 -3.87 -35.20
CA THR A 25 7.88 -5.26 -34.74
C THR A 25 9.22 -5.78 -34.23
N GLN A 26 10.34 -5.15 -34.57
CA GLN A 26 11.67 -5.55 -34.08
C GLN A 26 11.85 -5.16 -32.61
N VAL A 27 11.35 -3.99 -32.21
CA VAL A 27 11.44 -3.51 -30.82
C VAL A 27 10.30 -4.01 -29.92
N MET A 28 9.20 -4.48 -30.50
CA MET A 28 8.02 -4.98 -29.74
C MET A 28 8.36 -6.04 -28.67
N PRO A 29 9.20 -7.06 -28.92
CA PRO A 29 9.55 -8.04 -27.89
C PRO A 29 10.26 -7.42 -26.68
N ILE A 30 11.05 -6.36 -26.89
CA ILE A 30 11.77 -5.66 -25.82
C ILE A 30 10.80 -4.90 -24.92
N VAL A 31 9.85 -4.19 -25.53
CA VAL A 31 8.80 -3.46 -24.80
C VAL A 31 7.90 -4.44 -24.04
N ALA A 32 7.46 -5.52 -24.68
CA ALA A 32 6.61 -6.54 -24.07
C ALA A 32 7.29 -7.21 -22.87
N LYS A 33 8.59 -7.52 -22.97
CA LYS A 33 9.36 -8.05 -21.83
C LYS A 33 9.34 -7.09 -20.63
N ARG A 34 9.59 -5.79 -20.86
CA ARG A 34 9.57 -4.78 -19.80
C ARG A 34 8.18 -4.60 -19.18
N PHE A 35 7.13 -4.67 -19.99
CA PHE A 35 5.76 -4.64 -19.49
C PHE A 35 5.49 -5.82 -18.56
N ASN A 36 5.80 -7.03 -19.01
CA ASN A 36 5.56 -8.25 -18.24
C ASN A 36 6.34 -8.24 -16.92
N GLU A 37 7.63 -7.88 -16.94
CA GLU A 37 8.44 -7.77 -15.72
C GLU A 37 7.83 -6.81 -14.69
N GLN A 38 7.32 -5.65 -15.15
CA GLN A 38 6.65 -4.70 -14.26
C GLN A 38 5.30 -5.20 -13.76
N MET A 39 4.53 -5.89 -14.60
CA MET A 39 3.22 -6.42 -14.23
C MET A 39 3.33 -7.61 -13.27
N ASP A 40 4.30 -8.49 -13.47
CA ASP A 40 4.57 -9.62 -12.59
C ASP A 40 4.94 -9.13 -11.18
N TYR A 41 5.83 -8.12 -11.09
CA TYR A 41 6.16 -7.48 -9.81
C TYR A 41 4.91 -6.90 -9.12
N ARG A 42 4.08 -6.17 -9.88
CA ARG A 42 2.85 -5.56 -9.37
C ARG A 42 1.86 -6.59 -8.86
N TRP A 43 1.68 -7.68 -9.60
CA TRP A 43 0.82 -8.78 -9.19
C TRP A 43 1.33 -9.44 -7.92
N GLN A 44 2.64 -9.69 -7.81
CA GLN A 44 3.23 -10.21 -6.59
C GLN A 44 2.94 -9.29 -5.40
N ARG A 45 3.17 -7.97 -5.53
CA ARG A 45 2.88 -7.01 -4.45
C ARG A 45 1.40 -6.92 -4.12
N ILE A 46 0.48 -7.12 -5.08
CA ILE A 46 -0.95 -7.21 -4.81
C ILE A 46 -1.24 -8.44 -3.95
N ILE A 47 -0.74 -9.61 -4.34
CA ILE A 47 -0.96 -10.85 -3.59
C ILE A 47 -0.42 -10.72 -2.15
N ASP A 48 0.80 -10.18 -2.00
CA ASP A 48 1.41 -9.93 -0.69
C ASP A 48 0.54 -8.99 0.16
N PHE A 49 0.13 -7.85 -0.41
CA PHE A 49 -0.67 -6.87 0.32
C PHE A 49 -2.06 -7.40 0.69
N LEU A 50 -2.73 -8.12 -0.21
CA LEU A 50 -4.02 -8.73 0.11
C LEU A 50 -3.87 -9.81 1.18
N LYS A 51 -2.81 -10.63 1.13
CA LYS A 51 -2.55 -11.68 2.13
C LYS A 51 -2.41 -11.14 3.55
N LEU A 52 -1.80 -9.96 3.72
CA LEU A 52 -1.67 -9.29 5.03
C LEU A 52 -3.01 -9.15 5.76
N HIS A 53 -4.08 -8.84 5.04
CA HIS A 53 -5.42 -8.64 5.58
C HIS A 53 -6.04 -9.92 6.18
N TYR A 54 -5.52 -11.09 5.82
CA TYR A 54 -6.03 -12.37 6.30
C TYR A 54 -5.11 -13.03 7.31
N MET A 55 -3.80 -12.98 7.08
CA MET A 55 -2.84 -13.77 7.88
C MET A 55 -2.65 -13.27 9.32
N LEU A 56 -3.00 -12.02 9.62
CA LEU A 56 -2.91 -11.44 10.97
C LEU A 56 -4.20 -11.60 11.78
N THR A 57 -5.14 -12.42 11.30
CA THR A 57 -6.43 -12.64 11.95
C THR A 57 -6.31 -13.34 13.30
N LYS A 58 -7.22 -13.01 14.22
CA LYS A 58 -7.42 -13.72 15.51
C LYS A 58 -8.72 -14.55 15.53
N ARG A 59 -9.41 -14.61 14.39
CA ARG A 59 -10.71 -15.27 14.24
C ARG A 59 -10.55 -16.79 14.23
N PRO A 60 -11.23 -17.55 15.10
CA PRO A 60 -10.96 -18.98 15.31
C PRO A 60 -11.54 -19.89 14.21
N GLU A 61 -12.40 -19.39 13.33
CA GLU A 61 -13.10 -20.22 12.36
C GLU A 61 -12.13 -20.83 11.32
N PRO A 62 -12.39 -22.05 10.81
CA PRO A 62 -11.44 -22.80 9.98
C PRO A 62 -10.92 -22.03 8.75
N TYR A 63 -11.80 -21.26 8.10
CA TYR A 63 -11.43 -20.41 6.98
C TYR A 63 -10.32 -19.40 7.35
N TRP A 64 -10.45 -18.72 8.48
CA TRP A 64 -9.47 -17.74 8.94
C TRP A 64 -8.16 -18.40 9.37
N GLN A 65 -8.25 -19.53 10.07
CA GLN A 65 -7.09 -20.29 10.52
C GLN A 65 -6.28 -20.90 9.37
N ALA A 66 -6.92 -21.23 8.24
CA ALA A 66 -6.22 -21.65 7.03
C ALA A 66 -5.31 -20.55 6.47
N HIS A 67 -5.68 -19.27 6.62
CA HIS A 67 -4.86 -18.15 6.16
C HIS A 67 -3.64 -17.84 7.03
N VAL A 68 -3.53 -18.44 8.22
CA VAL A 68 -2.39 -18.26 9.14
C VAL A 68 -1.26 -19.27 8.83
N GLN A 69 -1.55 -20.33 8.05
CA GLN A 69 -0.56 -21.38 7.77
C GLN A 69 0.62 -20.82 6.95
N PRO A 70 1.89 -21.04 7.37
CA PRO A 70 3.05 -20.44 6.72
C PRO A 70 3.22 -20.77 5.23
N ASP A 71 2.84 -21.97 4.81
CA ASP A 71 2.88 -22.44 3.42
C ASP A 71 1.91 -21.68 2.50
N THR A 72 0.92 -20.99 3.06
CA THR A 72 -0.03 -20.14 2.31
C THR A 72 0.42 -18.68 2.22
N ILE A 73 1.56 -18.32 2.82
CA ILE A 73 2.11 -16.96 2.84
C ILE A 73 3.20 -16.88 1.76
N PRO A 74 3.12 -15.95 0.79
CA PRO A 74 4.18 -15.78 -0.20
C PRO A 74 5.55 -15.55 0.44
N GLN A 75 6.60 -16.12 -0.16
CA GLN A 75 7.96 -16.01 0.38
C GLN A 75 8.41 -14.56 0.54
N THR A 76 8.14 -13.72 -0.45
CA THR A 76 8.44 -12.27 -0.42
C THR A 76 7.84 -11.60 0.81
N LEU A 77 6.58 -11.92 1.13
CA LEU A 77 5.91 -11.39 2.32
C LEU A 77 6.50 -11.93 3.63
N GLN A 78 6.94 -13.19 3.66
CA GLN A 78 7.61 -13.76 4.84
C GLN A 78 8.93 -13.04 5.14
N GLU A 79 9.73 -12.78 4.11
CA GLU A 79 10.99 -12.05 4.21
C GLU A 79 10.76 -10.59 4.68
N ASP A 80 9.79 -9.92 4.07
CA ASP A 80 9.34 -8.59 4.46
C ASP A 80 8.92 -8.54 5.94
N LEU A 81 8.09 -9.48 6.40
CA LEU A 81 7.63 -9.54 7.79
C LEU A 81 8.75 -9.81 8.79
N LEU A 82 9.73 -10.64 8.42
CA LEU A 82 10.90 -10.89 9.25
C LEU A 82 11.70 -9.60 9.45
N LEU A 83 11.91 -8.85 8.37
CA LEU A 83 12.58 -7.56 8.39
C LEU A 83 11.78 -6.52 9.21
N TRP A 84 10.47 -6.45 8.97
CA TRP A 84 9.56 -5.55 9.66
C TRP A 84 9.29 -5.94 11.11
N GLY A 85 9.74 -7.12 11.56
CA GLY A 85 9.73 -7.50 12.97
C GLY A 85 10.63 -6.62 13.84
N SER A 86 11.58 -5.87 13.24
CA SER A 86 12.54 -5.01 13.96
C SER A 86 12.47 -3.52 13.58
N ARG A 87 11.70 -3.18 12.55
CA ARG A 87 11.47 -1.81 12.05
C ARG A 87 10.16 -1.73 11.28
N GLY A 88 9.69 -0.53 10.94
CA GLY A 88 8.55 -0.39 10.03
C GLY A 88 8.92 -0.63 8.57
N PRO A 89 7.93 -0.88 7.69
CA PRO A 89 8.10 -0.79 6.24
C PRO A 89 8.67 0.57 5.83
N LEU A 90 9.64 0.56 4.91
CA LEU A 90 10.28 1.76 4.34
C LEU A 90 10.03 1.81 2.84
N ILE A 91 10.10 3.00 2.24
CA ILE A 91 9.96 3.17 0.78
C ILE A 91 10.98 2.30 0.02
N GLN A 92 12.16 2.10 0.58
CA GLN A 92 13.26 1.33 0.00
C GLN A 92 13.02 -0.19 -0.03
N ASP A 93 12.01 -0.69 0.67
CA ASP A 93 11.63 -2.11 0.64
C ASP A 93 10.92 -2.47 -0.68
N PHE A 94 10.62 -1.46 -1.50
CA PHE A 94 9.86 -1.58 -2.73
C PHE A 94 10.71 -1.11 -3.91
N HIS A 95 10.60 -1.81 -5.04
CA HIS A 95 11.53 -1.69 -6.17
C HIS A 95 10.87 -1.18 -7.45
N GLY A 96 9.54 -1.06 -7.48
CA GLY A 96 8.80 -0.54 -8.60
C GLY A 96 8.90 0.98 -8.69
N ALA A 97 9.12 1.49 -9.90
CA ALA A 97 9.17 2.94 -10.15
C ALA A 97 7.86 3.67 -9.77
N LEU A 98 6.74 2.97 -9.80
CA LEU A 98 5.44 3.43 -9.34
C LEU A 98 4.86 2.33 -8.46
N GLU A 99 4.88 2.47 -7.15
CA GLU A 99 4.30 1.47 -6.26
C GLU A 99 2.78 1.57 -6.23
N LEU A 100 2.11 0.41 -6.34
CA LEU A 100 0.64 0.33 -6.17
C LEU A 100 0.24 0.62 -4.72
N PHE A 101 1.07 0.12 -3.80
CA PHE A 101 0.87 0.23 -2.38
C PHE A 101 2.14 0.79 -1.76
N PRO A 102 2.18 2.08 -1.41
CA PRO A 102 3.35 2.65 -0.75
C PRO A 102 3.57 2.00 0.62
N ALA A 103 4.79 2.15 1.16
CA ALA A 103 5.14 1.65 2.49
C ALA A 103 4.13 2.05 3.60
N ALA A 104 3.55 3.24 3.49
CA ALA A 104 2.51 3.71 4.40
C ALA A 104 1.25 2.82 4.38
N SER A 105 0.83 2.30 3.22
CA SER A 105 -0.30 1.37 3.12
C SER A 105 -0.05 0.08 3.92
N TYR A 106 1.17 -0.45 3.82
CA TYR A 106 1.59 -1.61 4.63
C TYR A 106 1.58 -1.29 6.12
N GLN A 107 2.08 -0.11 6.51
CA GLN A 107 2.05 0.34 7.90
C GLN A 107 0.61 0.40 8.45
N TYR A 108 -0.34 0.95 7.69
CA TYR A 108 -1.74 1.02 8.12
C TYR A 108 -2.34 -0.37 8.38
N VAL A 109 -2.14 -1.32 7.47
CA VAL A 109 -2.67 -2.69 7.62
C VAL A 109 -1.98 -3.41 8.77
N LEU A 110 -0.65 -3.43 8.79
CA LEU A 110 0.14 -4.13 9.81
C LEU A 110 -0.22 -3.62 11.21
N TYR A 111 -0.11 -2.31 11.43
CA TYR A 111 -0.34 -1.73 12.75
C TYR A 111 -1.82 -1.74 13.14
N GLY A 112 -2.72 -1.53 12.16
CA GLY A 112 -4.17 -1.63 12.37
C GLY A 112 -4.60 -3.04 12.78
N MET A 113 -3.92 -4.07 12.26
CA MET A 113 -4.16 -5.47 12.62
C MET A 113 -3.35 -5.95 13.85
N GLY A 114 -2.58 -5.05 14.47
CA GLY A 114 -1.89 -5.30 15.72
C GLY A 114 -0.52 -5.99 15.59
N PHE A 115 0.07 -6.00 14.39
CA PHE A 115 1.49 -6.32 14.23
C PHE A 115 2.34 -5.25 14.93
N LYS A 116 3.32 -5.67 15.73
CA LYS A 116 4.14 -4.79 16.56
C LYS A 116 5.62 -5.06 16.32
N PRO A 117 6.29 -4.23 15.49
CA PRO A 117 7.74 -4.29 15.37
C PRO A 117 8.41 -4.03 16.73
N ASP A 118 9.48 -4.77 17.01
CA ASP A 118 10.36 -4.50 18.12
C ASP A 118 11.44 -3.50 17.71
N PHE A 119 11.09 -2.21 17.81
CA PHE A 119 12.00 -1.10 17.50
C PHE A 119 13.20 -0.99 18.44
N THR A 120 13.19 -1.69 19.59
CA THR A 120 14.30 -1.62 20.56
C THR A 120 15.58 -2.22 20.00
N LYS A 121 15.47 -3.21 19.10
CA LYS A 121 16.59 -3.85 18.39
C LYS A 121 17.39 -2.88 17.52
N GLN A 122 16.77 -1.78 17.10
CA GLN A 122 17.39 -0.75 16.27
C GLN A 122 17.21 0.65 16.88
N ALA A 123 17.13 0.75 18.21
CA ALA A 123 16.88 2.01 18.91
C ALA A 123 17.84 3.15 18.51
N TYR A 124 19.09 2.80 18.17
CA TYR A 124 20.11 3.75 17.72
C TYR A 124 19.75 4.50 16.43
N LEU A 125 18.83 3.98 15.60
CA LEU A 125 18.32 4.66 14.40
C LEU A 125 17.22 5.68 14.72
N TYR A 126 16.63 5.64 15.91
CA TYR A 126 15.43 6.39 16.27
C TYR A 126 15.72 7.50 17.29
N SER A 127 16.58 8.46 16.94
CA SER A 127 16.97 9.56 17.85
C SER A 127 16.07 10.80 17.79
N GLN A 128 15.18 10.89 16.79
CA GLN A 128 14.42 12.10 16.44
C GLN A 128 13.10 12.25 17.23
N HIS A 129 13.07 11.90 18.51
CA HIS A 129 11.84 11.88 19.33
C HIS A 129 11.16 13.24 19.42
N VAL A 130 11.93 14.34 19.50
CA VAL A 130 11.39 15.70 19.57
C VAL A 130 10.64 16.05 18.28
N GLN A 131 11.24 15.77 17.12
CA GLN A 131 10.62 16.04 15.83
C GLN A 131 9.37 15.16 15.62
N ALA A 132 9.43 13.88 16.02
CA ALA A 132 8.28 12.99 15.96
C ALA A 132 7.10 13.53 16.78
N LYS A 133 7.37 14.01 18.01
CA LYS A 133 6.34 14.62 18.87
C LYS A 133 5.70 15.85 18.21
N GLN A 134 6.51 16.73 17.62
CA GLN A 134 6.02 17.91 16.91
C GLN A 134 5.12 17.55 15.70
N ILE A 135 5.50 16.52 14.94
CA ILE A 135 4.69 16.04 13.81
C ILE A 135 3.34 15.49 14.30
N ILE A 136 3.34 14.71 15.38
CA ILE A 136 2.11 14.16 15.99
C ILE A 136 1.19 15.28 16.47
N GLU A 137 1.73 16.27 17.19
CA GLU A 137 0.97 17.41 17.70
C GLU A 137 0.37 18.23 16.55
N ARG A 138 1.17 18.53 15.52
CA ARG A 138 0.70 19.24 14.33
C ARG A 138 -0.39 18.46 13.59
N ASN A 139 -0.24 17.15 13.44
CA ASN A 139 -1.25 16.32 12.81
C ASN A 139 -2.58 16.35 13.60
N SER A 140 -2.52 16.31 14.92
CA SER A 140 -3.69 16.41 15.79
C SER A 140 -4.42 17.76 15.62
N GLN A 141 -3.67 18.87 15.60
CA GLN A 141 -4.23 20.21 15.39
C GLN A 141 -4.89 20.34 14.02
N LEU A 142 -4.22 19.88 12.95
CA LEU A 142 -4.78 19.88 11.60
C LEU A 142 -6.04 19.01 11.53
N THR A 143 -6.04 17.85 12.16
CA THR A 143 -7.22 16.97 12.21
C THR A 143 -8.41 17.68 12.86
N GLN A 144 -8.21 18.33 14.01
CA GLN A 144 -9.27 19.08 14.69
C GLN A 144 -9.80 20.23 13.84
N GLN A 145 -8.90 20.97 13.20
CA GLN A 145 -9.28 22.05 12.29
C GLN A 145 -10.14 21.54 11.13
N MET A 146 -9.70 20.48 10.45
CA MET A 146 -10.40 19.91 9.30
C MET A 146 -11.76 19.33 9.68
N LEU A 147 -11.90 18.72 10.86
CA LEU A 147 -13.20 18.23 11.35
C LEU A 147 -14.21 19.36 11.60
N GLN A 148 -13.76 20.59 11.86
CA GLN A 148 -14.63 21.74 12.06
C GLN A 148 -14.97 22.47 10.75
N THR A 149 -14.08 22.41 9.75
CA THR A 149 -14.22 23.21 8.53
C THR A 149 -14.72 22.41 7.32
N LEU A 150 -14.48 21.10 7.27
CA LEU A 150 -14.90 20.27 6.15
C LEU A 150 -16.39 19.90 6.26
N PRO A 151 -17.17 20.06 5.18
CA PRO A 151 -18.56 19.61 5.16
C PRO A 151 -18.64 18.08 5.19
N PRO A 152 -19.74 17.51 5.70
CA PRO A 152 -20.04 16.08 5.52
C PRO A 152 -20.06 15.71 4.04
N HIS A 153 -19.62 14.48 3.72
CA HIS A 153 -19.46 13.99 2.35
C HIS A 153 -20.68 14.26 1.44
N ARG A 154 -21.90 14.01 1.92
CA ARG A 154 -23.14 14.25 1.15
C ARG A 154 -23.32 15.73 0.83
N ALA A 155 -23.14 16.60 1.83
CA ALA A 155 -23.30 18.04 1.66
C ALA A 155 -22.27 18.58 0.66
N PHE A 156 -21.03 18.09 0.71
CA PHE A 156 -20.00 18.45 -0.27
C PHE A 156 -20.43 18.13 -1.71
N ILE A 157 -20.91 16.91 -1.96
CA ILE A 157 -21.33 16.46 -3.31
C ILE A 157 -22.49 17.30 -3.82
N GLU A 158 -23.50 17.54 -2.98
CA GLU A 158 -24.69 18.33 -3.36
C GLU A 158 -24.30 19.77 -3.72
N GLN A 159 -23.41 20.37 -2.93
CA GLN A 159 -22.91 21.73 -3.18
C GLN A 159 -22.07 21.80 -4.46
N TRP A 160 -21.22 20.79 -4.71
CA TRP A 160 -20.39 20.72 -5.93
C TRP A 160 -21.23 20.56 -7.20
N LEU A 161 -22.24 19.67 -7.18
CA LEU A 161 -23.16 19.47 -8.30
C LEU A 161 -24.01 20.72 -8.58
N ALA A 162 -24.46 21.41 -7.54
CA ALA A 162 -25.19 22.66 -7.70
C ALA A 162 -24.34 23.77 -8.34
N ALA A 163 -23.03 23.78 -8.05
CA ALA A 163 -22.08 24.74 -8.62
C ALA A 163 -21.59 24.36 -10.04
N ASN A 164 -21.67 23.07 -10.41
CA ASN A 164 -21.20 22.55 -11.70
C ASN A 164 -22.32 21.71 -12.35
N PRO A 165 -23.39 22.35 -12.87
CA PRO A 165 -24.45 21.63 -13.56
C PRO A 165 -23.88 20.93 -14.80
N VAL A 166 -24.18 19.64 -14.92
CA VAL A 166 -23.79 18.77 -16.05
C VAL A 166 -24.64 19.08 -17.29
#